data_AF-A0A512BRV6-F1
#
_entry.id   AF-A0A512BRV6-F1
#
_cell.length_a   1.000
_cell.length_b   1.000
_cell.length_c   1.000
_cell.angle_alpha   90.00
_cell.angle_beta   90.00
_cell.angle_gamma   90.00
#
_symmetry.space_group_name_H-M   'P 1'
#
loop_
_entity.id
_entity.type
_entity.pdbx_description
1 polymer ?
#
loop_
_entity_poly.entity_id
_entity_poly.type
_entity_poly.pdbx_seq_one_letter_code
_entity_poly.pdbx_strand_id
1 'polypeptide(L)'
;MTADNTPARPQPPVYQDARIKRHPPGHDILTTLNNLGMLFAKRPLALGESEQDYDDFLRKVSITVQPGDIIETLWVKDIVDLRWETMRLRRAQASLLMSAARVVLANLLRIEDAGLIDGIRVFTLPDLLKGFADGDDQAVAEVGRVLARRGTDWDMIMAQALVDKLNEIGAIERMIAGADARRSKVLQEIDRRRDAFARRLRAAGAVTPHGDIRSPG
;
A
#
# COMPACT_ATOMS: atom_id res chain seq x y z
N MET A 1 -69.51 46.72 -11.38
CA MET A 1 -68.19 46.76 -10.69
C MET A 1 -67.81 45.33 -10.36
N THR A 2 -67.12 44.67 -11.28
CA THR A 2 -66.66 43.29 -11.16
C THR A 2 -65.15 43.30 -10.96
N ALA A 3 -64.68 42.80 -9.82
CA ALA A 3 -63.28 42.72 -9.49
C ALA A 3 -62.61 41.57 -10.26
N ASP A 4 -61.61 41.91 -11.07
CA ASP A 4 -60.76 40.96 -11.79
C ASP A 4 -59.68 40.46 -10.82
N ASN A 5 -59.71 39.16 -10.51
CA ASN A 5 -58.82 38.51 -9.56
C ASN A 5 -57.93 37.52 -10.33
N THR A 6 -56.82 38.03 -10.87
CA THR A 6 -55.81 37.21 -11.55
C THR A 6 -54.73 36.77 -10.54
N PRO A 7 -54.44 35.46 -10.38
CA PRO A 7 -53.40 35.02 -9.45
C PRO A 7 -52.00 35.30 -10.01
N ALA A 8 -51.14 35.89 -9.18
CA ALA A 8 -49.75 36.17 -9.51
C ALA A 8 -48.95 34.88 -9.77
N ARG A 9 -48.17 34.86 -10.86
CA ARG A 9 -47.22 33.77 -11.16
C ARG A 9 -46.13 33.70 -10.08
N PRO A 10 -45.75 32.50 -9.60
CA PRO A 10 -44.62 32.36 -8.68
C PRO A 10 -43.31 32.72 -9.39
N GLN A 11 -42.50 33.56 -8.75
CA GLN A 11 -41.16 33.90 -9.25
C GLN A 11 -40.25 32.65 -9.14
N PRO A 12 -39.42 32.35 -10.15
CA PRO A 12 -38.43 31.28 -10.05
C PRO A 12 -37.39 31.63 -8.98
N PRO A 13 -36.84 30.64 -8.27
CA PRO A 13 -35.86 30.90 -7.23
C PRO A 13 -34.63 31.57 -7.84
N VAL A 14 -34.23 32.69 -7.22
CA VAL A 14 -32.97 33.37 -7.52
C VAL A 14 -31.84 32.41 -7.18
N TYR A 15 -31.28 31.75 -8.20
CA TYR A 15 -30.05 31.00 -8.06
C TYR A 15 -28.94 31.99 -7.74
N GLN A 16 -28.57 32.10 -6.47
CA GLN A 16 -27.35 32.78 -6.07
C GLN A 16 -26.19 32.05 -6.73
N ASP A 17 -25.55 32.79 -7.63
CA ASP A 17 -24.38 32.40 -8.41
C ASP A 17 -23.32 31.84 -7.46
N ALA A 18 -23.27 30.51 -7.33
CA ALA A 18 -22.31 29.79 -6.52
C ALA A 18 -20.96 29.85 -7.26
N ARG A 19 -20.34 31.03 -7.24
CA ARG A 19 -18.94 31.22 -7.57
C ARG A 19 -18.17 30.17 -6.76
N ILE A 20 -17.67 29.16 -7.46
CA ILE A 20 -16.76 28.16 -6.90
C ILE A 20 -15.66 28.95 -6.20
N LYS A 21 -15.70 28.97 -4.87
CA LYS A 21 -14.70 29.67 -4.06
C LYS A 21 -13.37 28.99 -4.36
N ARG A 22 -12.52 29.67 -5.14
CA ARG A 22 -11.12 29.28 -5.33
C ARG A 22 -10.51 29.17 -3.93
N HIS A 23 -10.06 27.96 -3.57
CA HIS A 23 -9.34 27.77 -2.31
C HIS A 23 -8.04 28.58 -2.38
N PRO A 24 -7.71 29.35 -1.32
CA PRO A 24 -6.51 30.18 -1.33
C PRO A 24 -5.24 29.29 -1.31
N PRO A 25 -4.15 29.71 -1.97
CA PRO A 25 -2.90 28.96 -1.94
C PRO A 25 -2.29 29.07 -0.55
N GLY A 26 -2.09 27.91 0.11
CA GLY A 26 -1.45 27.84 1.43
C GLY A 26 -2.29 27.23 2.55
N HIS A 27 -3.40 26.54 2.25
CA HIS A 27 -3.96 25.62 3.25
C HIS A 27 -2.99 24.46 3.44
N ASP A 28 -2.38 24.41 4.63
CA ASP A 28 -1.54 23.31 5.08
C ASP A 28 -2.28 22.00 4.82
N ILE A 29 -1.74 21.20 3.90
CA ILE A 29 -2.33 19.91 3.49
C ILE A 29 -2.54 19.04 4.73
N LEU A 30 -1.70 19.18 5.76
CA LEU A 30 -1.86 18.51 7.04
C LEU A 30 -3.11 18.97 7.81
N THR A 31 -3.52 20.24 7.69
CA THR A 31 -4.74 20.77 8.32
C THR A 31 -6.02 20.28 7.60
N THR A 32 -6.00 20.18 6.27
CA THR A 32 -7.11 19.60 5.49
C THR A 32 -7.22 18.07 5.68
N LEU A 33 -6.08 17.38 5.83
CA LEU A 33 -6.03 15.96 6.23
C LEU A 33 -6.46 15.76 7.71
N ASN A 34 -6.12 16.69 8.61
CA ASN A 34 -6.55 16.66 10.01
C ASN A 34 -8.06 16.86 10.16
N ASN A 35 -8.69 17.67 9.28
CA ASN A 35 -10.16 17.81 9.23
C ASN A 35 -10.87 16.55 8.71
N LEU A 36 -10.14 15.58 8.14
CA LEU A 36 -10.61 14.22 7.84
C LEU A 36 -10.28 13.23 8.97
N GLY A 37 -10.07 13.73 10.19
CA GLY A 37 -9.54 13.01 11.35
C GLY A 37 -10.10 11.62 11.60
N MET A 38 -11.37 11.33 11.29
CA MET A 38 -11.91 9.96 11.43
C MET A 38 -11.36 8.94 10.41
N LEU A 39 -11.07 9.36 9.17
CA LEU A 39 -10.61 8.45 8.11
C LEU A 39 -9.14 8.08 8.29
N PHE A 40 -8.35 8.96 8.89
CA PHE A 40 -6.91 8.77 9.11
C PHE A 40 -6.55 8.40 10.57
N ALA A 41 -7.50 8.47 11.51
CA ALA A 41 -7.27 8.13 12.92
C ALA A 41 -6.78 6.69 13.15
N LYS A 42 -7.06 5.76 12.23
CA LYS A 42 -6.63 4.37 12.33
C LYS A 42 -5.66 4.02 11.19
N ARG A 43 -4.37 4.10 11.49
CA ARG A 43 -3.31 3.62 10.59
C ARG A 43 -3.40 2.08 10.49
N PRO A 44 -3.29 1.47 9.30
CA PRO A 44 -3.34 0.01 9.13
C PRO A 44 -1.97 -0.61 9.48
N LEU A 45 -1.50 -0.35 10.69
CA LEU A 45 -0.20 -0.78 11.18
C LEU A 45 -0.30 -2.14 11.88
N ALA A 46 0.67 -2.98 11.59
CA ALA A 46 0.95 -4.19 12.37
C ALA A 46 1.93 -3.86 13.50
N LEU A 47 2.06 -4.80 14.45
CA LEU A 47 3.01 -4.69 15.55
C LEU A 47 4.44 -4.50 15.03
N GLY A 48 5.15 -3.50 15.58
CA GLY A 48 6.52 -3.16 15.21
C GLY A 48 6.64 -2.25 13.98
N GLU A 49 5.54 -1.85 13.36
CA GLU A 49 5.57 -0.84 12.29
C GLU A 49 5.56 0.58 12.86
N SER A 50 6.33 1.48 12.24
CA SER A 50 6.49 2.87 12.68
C SER A 50 5.33 3.75 12.22
N GLU A 51 4.64 4.38 13.19
CA GLU A 51 3.65 5.43 12.90
C GLU A 51 4.28 6.62 12.18
N GLN A 52 5.51 6.98 12.57
CA GLN A 52 6.25 8.08 11.99
C GLN A 52 6.58 7.83 10.52
N ASP A 53 7.03 6.63 10.16
CA ASP A 53 7.36 6.30 8.76
C ASP A 53 6.11 6.34 7.89
N TYR A 54 4.99 5.86 8.43
CA TYR A 54 3.70 5.90 7.76
C TYR A 54 3.26 7.34 7.50
N ASP A 55 3.29 8.20 8.52
CA ASP A 55 2.90 9.60 8.42
C ASP A 55 3.81 10.39 7.48
N ASP A 56 5.12 10.11 7.52
CA ASP A 56 6.09 10.72 6.62
C ASP A 56 5.84 10.32 5.16
N PHE A 57 5.50 9.06 4.91
CA PHE A 57 5.14 8.60 3.58
C PHE A 57 3.83 9.21 3.10
N LEU A 58 2.79 9.22 3.94
CA LEU A 58 1.52 9.87 3.64
C LEU A 58 1.69 11.35 3.30
N ARG A 59 2.52 12.06 4.06
CA ARG A 59 2.85 13.47 3.81
C ARG A 59 3.53 13.65 2.46
N LYS A 60 4.55 12.85 2.15
CA LYS A 60 5.28 12.90 0.86
C LYS A 60 4.36 12.62 -0.32
N VAL A 61 3.51 11.60 -0.24
CA VAL A 61 2.53 11.29 -1.30
C VAL A 61 1.52 12.43 -1.45
N SER A 62 1.00 12.98 -0.35
CA SER A 62 0.05 14.08 -0.39
C SER A 62 0.62 15.36 -1.00
N ILE A 63 1.87 15.71 -0.68
CA ILE A 63 2.59 16.84 -1.28
C ILE A 63 2.84 16.64 -2.77
N THR A 64 3.12 15.39 -3.18
CA THR A 64 3.41 15.05 -4.58
C THR A 64 2.14 15.05 -5.43
N VAL A 65 1.06 14.43 -4.93
CA VAL A 65 -0.19 14.31 -5.66
C VAL A 65 -0.97 15.63 -5.64
N GLN A 66 -0.92 16.38 -4.54
CA GLN A 66 -1.70 17.61 -4.31
C GLN A 66 -3.20 17.37 -4.62
N PRO A 67 -3.90 16.55 -3.80
CA PRO A 67 -5.29 16.22 -4.08
C PRO A 67 -6.15 17.48 -4.09
N GLY A 68 -6.94 17.66 -5.16
CA GLY A 68 -7.78 18.85 -5.35
C GLY A 68 -9.10 18.81 -4.60
N ASP A 69 -9.54 17.63 -4.17
CA ASP A 69 -10.79 17.43 -3.45
C ASP A 69 -10.75 16.18 -2.53
N ILE A 70 -11.88 15.94 -1.86
CA ILE A 70 -12.06 14.82 -0.93
C ILE A 70 -11.87 13.45 -1.57
N ILE A 71 -12.26 13.27 -2.83
CA ILE A 71 -12.15 11.98 -3.51
C ILE A 71 -10.69 11.67 -3.82
N GLU A 72 -9.95 12.65 -4.34
CA GLU A 72 -8.50 12.50 -4.54
C GLU A 72 -7.76 12.29 -3.21
N THR A 73 -8.24 12.89 -2.12
CA THR A 73 -7.66 12.69 -0.78
C THR A 73 -7.84 11.25 -0.28
N LEU A 74 -9.02 10.66 -0.48
CA LEU A 74 -9.27 9.23 -0.18
C LEU A 74 -8.34 8.33 -1.01
N TRP A 75 -8.18 8.63 -2.29
CA TRP A 75 -7.30 7.89 -3.18
C TRP A 75 -5.82 7.97 -2.80
N VAL A 76 -5.36 9.13 -2.32
CA VAL A 76 -4.02 9.27 -1.74
C VAL A 76 -3.84 8.36 -0.54
N LYS A 77 -4.84 8.27 0.35
CA LYS A 77 -4.82 7.33 1.48
C LYS A 77 -4.74 5.89 1.00
N ASP A 78 -5.57 5.50 0.03
CA ASP A 78 -5.59 4.14 -0.50
C ASP A 78 -4.22 3.74 -1.06
N ILE A 79 -3.56 4.64 -1.80
CA ILE A 79 -2.20 4.41 -2.33
C ILE A 79 -1.21 4.09 -1.20
N VAL A 80 -1.28 4.85 -0.10
CA VAL A 80 -0.41 4.70 1.07
C VAL A 80 -0.69 3.39 1.80
N ASP A 81 -1.96 3.09 2.07
CA ASP A 81 -2.40 1.86 2.72
C ASP A 81 -1.98 0.63 1.93
N LEU A 82 -2.22 0.63 0.61
CA LEU A 82 -1.87 -0.48 -0.29
C LEU A 82 -0.36 -0.71 -0.35
N ARG A 83 0.44 0.37 -0.26
CA ARG A 83 1.89 0.24 -0.16
C ARG A 83 2.31 -0.44 1.15
N TRP A 84 1.69 -0.06 2.26
CA TRP A 84 1.96 -0.66 3.57
C TRP A 84 1.57 -2.13 3.60
N GLU A 85 0.41 -2.47 3.05
CA GLU A 85 -0.07 -3.84 2.87
C GLU A 85 0.95 -4.66 2.06
N THR A 86 1.41 -4.15 0.91
CA THR A 86 2.38 -4.86 0.06
C THR A 86 3.71 -5.09 0.77
N MET A 87 4.23 -4.10 1.50
CA MET A 87 5.47 -4.25 2.26
C MET A 87 5.35 -5.32 3.34
N ARG A 88 4.24 -5.33 4.06
CA ARG A 88 3.96 -6.33 5.08
C ARG A 88 3.80 -7.74 4.50
N LEU A 89 3.10 -7.88 3.38
CA LEU A 89 2.96 -9.16 2.69
C LEU A 89 4.30 -9.72 2.22
N ARG A 90 5.20 -8.87 1.69
CA ARG A 90 6.57 -9.29 1.32
C ARG A 90 7.40 -9.75 2.52
N ARG A 91 7.29 -9.05 3.66
CA ARG A 91 7.93 -9.50 4.92
C ARG A 91 7.36 -10.84 5.36
N ALA A 92 6.04 -11.01 5.33
CA ALA A 92 5.38 -12.25 5.71
C ALA A 92 5.81 -13.43 4.82
N GLN A 93 5.92 -13.22 3.51
CA GLN A 93 6.42 -14.21 2.55
C GLN A 93 7.85 -14.64 2.86
N ALA A 94 8.76 -13.69 3.11
CA ALA A 94 10.15 -13.98 3.47
C ALA A 94 10.23 -14.78 4.79
N SER A 95 9.46 -14.38 5.80
CA SER A 95 9.39 -15.08 7.09
C SER A 95 8.81 -16.50 6.95
N LEU A 96 7.78 -16.69 6.11
CA LEU A 96 7.18 -17.99 5.85
C LEU A 96 8.18 -18.93 5.18
N LEU A 97 8.89 -18.45 4.16
CA LEU A 97 9.90 -19.23 3.45
C LEU A 97 11.06 -19.62 4.38
N MET A 98 11.56 -18.68 5.17
CA MET A 98 12.63 -18.95 6.14
C MET A 98 12.18 -19.92 7.24
N SER A 99 10.93 -19.82 7.70
CA SER A 99 10.37 -20.77 8.67
C SER A 99 10.27 -22.17 8.07
N ALA A 100 9.83 -22.30 6.82
CA ALA A 100 9.80 -23.59 6.13
C ALA A 100 11.20 -24.17 5.92
N ALA A 101 12.19 -23.36 5.54
CA ALA A 101 13.58 -23.79 5.42
C ALA A 101 14.14 -24.35 6.73
N ARG A 102 13.82 -23.74 7.88
CA ARG A 102 14.19 -24.28 9.20
C ARG A 102 13.58 -25.66 9.46
N VAL A 103 12.35 -25.91 9.02
CA VAL A 103 11.70 -27.22 9.16
C VAL A 103 12.38 -28.27 8.28
N VAL A 104 12.68 -27.92 7.03
CA VAL A 104 13.42 -28.80 6.10
C VAL A 104 14.80 -29.15 6.67
N LEU A 105 15.55 -28.14 7.15
CA LEU A 105 16.85 -28.34 7.78
C LEU A 105 16.73 -29.24 9.02
N ALA A 106 15.79 -28.97 9.93
CA ALA A 106 15.60 -29.78 11.14
C ALA A 106 15.31 -31.25 10.82
N ASN A 107 14.50 -31.51 9.79
CA ASN A 107 14.23 -32.88 9.33
C ASN A 107 15.48 -33.56 8.77
N LEU A 108 16.26 -32.85 7.96
CA LEU A 108 17.51 -33.38 7.40
C LEU A 108 18.52 -33.72 8.51
N LEU A 109 18.75 -32.78 9.44
CA LEU A 109 19.65 -32.96 10.56
C LEU A 109 19.22 -34.13 11.46
N ARG A 110 17.91 -34.33 11.64
CA ARG A 110 17.37 -35.49 12.38
C ARG A 110 17.64 -36.82 11.67
N ILE A 111 17.45 -36.88 10.34
CA ILE A 111 17.68 -38.09 9.55
C ILE A 111 19.17 -38.48 9.55
N GLU A 112 20.05 -37.48 9.53
CA GLU A 112 21.50 -37.66 9.53
C GLU A 112 22.11 -37.91 10.91
N ASP A 113 21.27 -38.00 11.94
CA ASP A 113 21.67 -38.05 13.34
C ASP A 113 22.73 -36.99 13.65
N ALA A 114 22.45 -35.74 13.28
CA ALA A 114 23.38 -34.63 13.45
C ALA A 114 23.65 -34.32 14.94
N GLY A 115 24.81 -33.73 15.20
CA GLY A 115 25.24 -33.38 16.56
C GLY A 115 26.08 -34.45 17.25
N LEU A 116 26.51 -35.48 16.52
CA LEU A 116 27.62 -36.34 16.94
C LEU A 116 28.94 -35.84 16.34
N ILE A 117 29.94 -35.63 17.19
CA ILE A 117 31.33 -35.39 16.80
C ILE A 117 32.13 -36.58 17.33
N ASP A 118 32.80 -37.30 16.43
CA ASP A 118 33.55 -38.52 16.74
C ASP A 118 32.75 -39.57 17.53
N GLY A 119 31.46 -39.70 17.22
CA GLY A 119 30.54 -40.65 17.87
C GLY A 119 30.02 -40.21 19.25
N ILE A 120 30.37 -39.01 19.71
CA ILE A 120 29.90 -38.44 20.97
C ILE A 120 28.85 -37.36 20.69
N ARG A 121 27.72 -37.41 21.39
CA ARG A 121 26.68 -36.38 21.30
C ARG A 121 27.20 -35.06 21.90
N VAL A 122 27.43 -34.08 21.03
CA VAL A 122 27.86 -32.72 21.40
C VAL A 122 26.67 -31.76 21.40
N PHE A 123 25.73 -31.93 20.47
CA PHE A 123 24.53 -31.09 20.38
C PHE A 123 23.26 -31.93 20.45
N THR A 124 22.24 -31.44 21.17
CA THR A 124 20.87 -31.84 20.87
C THR A 124 20.40 -31.15 19.59
N LEU A 125 19.38 -31.68 18.91
CA LEU A 125 18.87 -31.04 17.69
C LEU A 125 18.38 -29.59 17.93
N PRO A 126 17.63 -29.28 19.01
CA PRO A 126 17.29 -27.90 19.35
C PRO A 126 18.52 -27.00 19.56
N ASP A 127 19.53 -27.49 20.27
CA ASP A 127 20.76 -26.72 20.54
C ASP A 127 21.57 -26.48 19.27
N LEU A 128 21.65 -27.49 18.39
CA LEU A 128 22.32 -27.37 17.10
C LEU A 128 21.63 -26.33 16.21
N LEU A 129 20.29 -26.37 16.12
CA LEU A 129 19.52 -25.40 15.35
C LEU A 129 19.63 -23.99 15.90
N LYS A 130 19.65 -23.84 17.23
CA LYS A 130 19.84 -22.55 17.89
C LYS A 130 21.25 -22.02 17.66
N GLY A 131 22.28 -22.81 17.94
CA GLY A 131 23.67 -22.44 17.72
C GLY A 131 23.93 -22.06 16.26
N PHE A 132 23.37 -22.82 15.31
CA PHE A 132 23.45 -22.50 13.89
C PHE A 132 22.82 -21.13 13.56
N ALA A 133 21.64 -20.84 14.13
CA ALA A 133 20.96 -19.56 13.93
C ALA A 133 21.69 -18.38 14.58
N ASP A 134 22.39 -18.62 15.69
CA ASP A 134 23.19 -17.63 16.42
C ASP A 134 24.59 -17.44 15.81
N GLY A 135 24.99 -18.30 14.86
CA GLY A 135 26.29 -18.25 14.17
C GLY A 135 27.43 -18.91 14.95
N ASP A 136 27.14 -19.86 15.83
CA ASP A 136 28.16 -20.63 16.55
C ASP A 136 29.01 -21.47 15.59
N ASP A 137 30.33 -21.30 15.65
CA ASP A 137 31.27 -21.91 14.71
C ASP A 137 31.16 -23.44 14.66
N GLN A 138 30.96 -24.10 15.81
CA GLN A 138 30.84 -25.55 15.88
C GLN A 138 29.52 -26.03 15.30
N ALA A 139 28.41 -25.35 15.60
CA ALA A 139 27.11 -25.64 15.03
C ALA A 139 27.09 -25.42 13.50
N VAL A 140 27.69 -24.33 13.03
CA VAL A 140 27.84 -24.03 11.59
C VAL A 140 28.67 -25.09 10.89
N ALA A 141 29.80 -25.50 11.47
CA ALA A 141 30.63 -26.57 10.91
C ALA A 141 29.89 -27.92 10.86
N GLU A 142 29.15 -28.27 11.91
CA GLU A 142 28.40 -29.53 11.95
C GLU A 142 27.25 -29.55 10.94
N VAL A 143 26.47 -28.46 10.83
CA VAL A 143 25.44 -28.33 9.80
C VAL A 143 26.08 -28.43 8.41
N GLY A 144 27.15 -27.68 8.14
CA GLY A 144 27.87 -27.72 6.87
C GLY A 144 28.36 -29.13 6.51
N ARG A 145 28.90 -29.87 7.48
CA ARG A 145 29.32 -31.27 7.32
C ARG A 145 28.16 -32.17 6.92
N VAL A 146 27.00 -32.01 7.56
CA VAL A 146 25.79 -32.80 7.25
C VAL A 146 25.26 -32.49 5.86
N LEU A 147 25.21 -31.21 5.48
CA LEU A 147 24.79 -30.81 4.13
C LEU A 147 25.71 -31.40 3.06
N ALA A 148 27.03 -31.27 3.23
CA ALA A 148 28.02 -31.79 2.29
C ALA A 148 27.95 -33.32 2.13
N ARG A 149 27.74 -34.07 3.22
CA ARG A 149 27.59 -35.53 3.18
C ARG A 149 26.40 -35.97 2.33
N ARG A 150 25.32 -35.18 2.34
CA ARG A 150 24.10 -35.43 1.56
C ARG A 150 24.17 -34.86 0.15
N GLY A 151 25.25 -34.17 -0.23
CA GLY A 151 25.35 -33.47 -1.50
C GLY A 151 24.29 -32.39 -1.66
N THR A 152 23.81 -31.82 -0.55
CA THR A 152 22.82 -30.75 -0.54
C THR A 152 23.47 -29.46 -0.11
N ASP A 153 22.80 -28.35 -0.38
CA ASP A 153 23.22 -27.02 0.00
C ASP A 153 22.01 -26.18 0.48
N TRP A 154 22.26 -24.91 0.74
CA TRP A 154 21.22 -24.01 1.19
C TRP A 154 20.19 -23.71 0.09
N ASP A 155 20.60 -23.67 -1.17
CA ASP A 155 19.70 -23.41 -2.29
C ASP A 155 18.70 -24.56 -2.48
N MET A 156 19.13 -25.81 -2.33
CA MET A 156 18.26 -26.98 -2.34
C MET A 156 17.27 -26.99 -1.16
N ILE A 157 17.72 -26.61 0.04
CA ILE A 157 16.84 -26.46 1.21
C ILE A 157 15.78 -25.39 0.94
N MET A 158 16.19 -24.24 0.41
CA MET A 158 15.28 -23.14 0.08
C MET A 158 14.29 -23.52 -1.03
N ALA A 159 14.75 -24.28 -2.04
CA ALA A 159 13.88 -24.80 -3.09
C ALA A 159 12.84 -25.76 -2.54
N GLN A 160 13.22 -26.69 -1.66
CA GLN A 160 12.28 -27.59 -1.01
C GLN A 160 11.28 -26.83 -0.14
N ALA A 161 11.76 -25.86 0.65
CA ALA A 161 10.90 -25.01 1.46
C ALA A 161 9.88 -24.22 0.64
N LEU A 162 10.29 -23.73 -0.54
CA LEU A 162 9.40 -23.07 -1.49
C LEU A 162 8.35 -24.04 -2.05
N VAL A 163 8.74 -25.25 -2.43
CA VAL A 163 7.81 -26.28 -2.91
C VAL A 163 6.77 -26.61 -1.83
N ASP A 164 7.21 -26.77 -0.58
CA ASP A 164 6.34 -27.06 0.57
C ASP A 164 5.34 -25.92 0.87
N LYS A 165 5.67 -24.69 0.46
CA LYS A 165 4.87 -23.47 0.69
C LYS A 165 4.37 -22.79 -0.57
N LEU A 166 4.36 -23.49 -1.69
CA LEU A 166 4.04 -22.91 -2.99
C LEU A 166 2.63 -22.31 -3.02
N ASN A 167 1.67 -22.98 -2.38
CA ASN A 167 0.27 -22.53 -2.35
C ASN A 167 0.09 -21.25 -1.52
N GLU A 168 0.66 -21.22 -0.31
CA GLU A 168 0.59 -20.06 0.59
C GLU A 168 1.37 -18.87 0.03
N ILE A 169 2.59 -19.10 -0.50
CA ILE A 169 3.38 -18.06 -1.15
C ILE A 169 2.65 -17.53 -2.39
N GLY A 170 2.08 -18.42 -3.21
CA GLY A 170 1.27 -18.03 -4.36
C GLY A 170 0.03 -17.22 -3.98
N ALA A 171 -0.59 -17.51 -2.82
CA ALA A 171 -1.69 -16.71 -2.30
C ALA A 171 -1.24 -15.30 -1.91
N ILE A 172 -0.10 -15.18 -1.23
CA ILE A 172 0.49 -13.88 -0.87
C ILE A 172 0.85 -13.07 -2.11
N GLU A 173 1.47 -13.69 -3.12
CA GLU A 173 1.81 -13.03 -4.39
C GLU A 173 0.57 -12.50 -5.12
N ARG A 174 -0.54 -13.26 -5.11
CA ARG A 174 -1.82 -12.76 -5.67
C ARG A 174 -2.37 -11.57 -4.89
N MET A 175 -2.23 -11.55 -3.57
CA MET A 175 -2.64 -10.40 -2.75
C MET A 175 -1.80 -9.17 -3.06
N ILE A 176 -0.47 -9.33 -3.20
CA ILE A 176 0.47 -8.28 -3.61
C ILE A 176 0.09 -7.74 -4.99
N ALA A 177 -0.08 -8.62 -5.98
CA ALA A 177 -0.47 -8.24 -7.33
C ALA A 177 -1.81 -7.48 -7.35
N GLY A 178 -2.78 -7.91 -6.54
CA GLY A 178 -4.05 -7.22 -6.37
C GLY A 178 -3.90 -5.82 -5.78
N ALA A 179 -3.04 -5.65 -4.76
CA ALA A 179 -2.77 -4.37 -4.16
C ALA A 179 -2.05 -3.41 -5.12
N ASP A 180 -1.05 -3.90 -5.85
CA ASP A 180 -0.33 -3.12 -6.87
C ASP A 180 -1.26 -2.73 -8.04
N ALA A 181 -2.13 -3.62 -8.50
CA ALA A 181 -3.12 -3.33 -9.54
C ALA A 181 -4.12 -2.25 -9.09
N ARG A 182 -4.62 -2.33 -7.85
CA ARG A 182 -5.49 -1.29 -7.27
C ARG A 182 -4.78 0.06 -7.23
N ARG A 183 -3.52 0.10 -6.75
CA ARG A 183 -2.73 1.34 -6.70
C ARG A 183 -2.57 1.97 -8.09
N SER A 184 -2.18 1.17 -9.08
CA SER A 184 -2.03 1.64 -10.47
C SER A 184 -3.33 2.19 -11.04
N LYS A 185 -4.46 1.53 -10.76
CA LYS A 185 -5.79 2.00 -11.18
C LYS A 185 -6.14 3.33 -10.52
N VAL A 186 -5.91 3.48 -9.22
CA VAL A 186 -6.18 4.72 -8.49
C VAL A 186 -5.40 5.90 -9.07
N LEU A 187 -4.10 5.71 -9.37
CA LEU A 187 -3.28 6.74 -10.02
C LEU A 187 -3.84 7.15 -11.40
N GLN A 188 -4.24 6.17 -12.21
CA GLN A 188 -4.87 6.44 -13.52
C GLN A 188 -6.18 7.21 -13.38
N GLU A 189 -6.99 6.92 -12.37
CA GLU A 189 -8.26 7.64 -12.14
C GLU A 189 -8.03 9.09 -11.67
N ILE A 190 -6.99 9.37 -10.90
CA ILE A 190 -6.57 10.74 -10.56
C ILE A 190 -6.24 11.52 -11.85
N ASP A 191 -5.39 10.97 -12.71
CA ASP A 191 -4.99 11.63 -13.95
C ASP A 191 -6.19 11.86 -14.87
N ARG A 192 -7.06 10.85 -15.03
CA ARG A 192 -8.30 10.95 -15.82
C ARG A 192 -9.23 12.04 -15.33
N ARG A 193 -9.42 12.16 -14.00
CA ARG A 193 -10.29 13.17 -13.38
C ARG A 193 -9.77 14.57 -13.66
N ARG A 194 -8.45 14.78 -13.52
CA ARG A 194 -7.79 16.06 -13.77
C ARG A 194 -7.86 16.47 -15.23
N ASP A 195 -7.61 15.53 -16.12
CA ASP A 195 -7.73 15.74 -17.57
C ASP A 195 -9.15 16.12 -17.99
N ALA A 196 -10.16 15.42 -17.45
CA ALA A 196 -11.55 15.73 -17.72
C ALA A 196 -11.94 17.13 -17.20
N PHE A 197 -11.46 17.50 -16.01
CA PHE A 197 -11.66 18.83 -15.45
C PHE A 197 -11.00 19.92 -16.31
N ALA A 198 -9.74 19.73 -16.70
CA ALA A 198 -9.00 20.66 -17.57
C ALA A 198 -9.64 20.82 -18.96
N ARG A 199 -10.21 19.76 -19.53
CA ARG A 199 -10.99 19.83 -20.79
C ARG A 199 -12.26 20.66 -20.63
N ARG A 200 -13.02 20.45 -19.55
CA ARG A 200 -14.26 21.22 -19.27
C ARG A 200 -13.96 22.71 -19.09
N LEU A 201 -12.88 23.05 -18.39
CA LEU A 201 -12.46 24.45 -18.21
C LEU A 201 -12.12 25.12 -19.56
N ARG A 202 -11.38 24.43 -20.44
CA ARG A 202 -11.06 24.93 -21.78
C ARG A 202 -12.31 25.14 -22.64
N ALA A 203 -13.26 24.20 -22.60
CA ALA A 203 -14.52 24.32 -23.33
C ALA A 203 -15.37 25.51 -22.81
N ALA A 204 -15.46 25.70 -21.50
CA ALA A 204 -16.19 26.82 -20.92
C ALA A 204 -15.54 28.19 -21.23
N GLY A 205 -14.21 28.27 -21.24
CA GLY A 205 -13.48 29.49 -21.61
C GLY A 205 -13.58 29.85 -23.10
N ALA A 206 -13.82 28.86 -23.98
CA ALA A 206 -14.00 29.09 -25.41
C ALA A 206 -15.40 29.63 -25.79
N VAL A 207 -16.38 29.60 -24.87
CA VAL A 207 -17.77 30.03 -25.12
C VAL A 207 -17.99 31.54 -24.93
N THR A 208 -16.97 32.33 -24.57
CA THR A 208 -17.04 33.80 -24.58
C THR A 208 -16.27 34.39 -25.76
N PRO A 209 -16.94 34.59 -26.91
CA PRO A 209 -16.90 35.93 -27.53
C PRO A 209 -18.18 36.28 -28.34
N HIS A 210 -19.02 37.17 -27.82
CA HIS A 210 -19.61 38.25 -28.63
C HIS A 210 -20.16 39.35 -27.73
N GLY A 211 -19.31 40.33 -27.43
CA GLY A 211 -19.77 41.65 -27.07
C GLY A 211 -20.27 42.32 -28.34
N ASP A 212 -21.58 42.27 -28.57
CA ASP A 212 -22.23 43.02 -29.63
C ASP A 212 -22.45 44.46 -29.10
N ILE A 213 -21.42 45.29 -29.25
CA ILE A 213 -21.55 46.74 -29.05
C ILE A 213 -22.23 47.28 -30.31
N ARG A 214 -23.56 47.33 -30.32
CA ARG A 214 -24.30 48.20 -31.22
C ARG A 214 -24.59 49.53 -30.53
N SER A 215 -23.83 50.55 -30.91
CA SER A 215 -24.13 51.96 -30.62
C SER A 215 -25.44 52.39 -31.31
N PRO A 216 -26.19 53.34 -30.72
CA PRO A 216 -27.42 53.85 -31.29
C PRO A 216 -27.13 54.89 -32.39
N GLY A 217 -27.85 54.78 -33.49
CA GLY A 217 -27.98 55.78 -34.55
C GLY A 217 -29.43 55.80 -35.02
#